data_AF-A0A653PQM4-F1
#
_entry.id   AF-A0A653PQM4-F1
#
_cell.length_a   1.000
_cell.length_b   1.000
_cell.length_c   1.000
_cell.angle_alpha   90.00
_cell.angle_beta   90.00
_cell.angle_gamma   90.00
#
_symmetry.space_group_name_H-M   'P 1'
#
loop_
_entity.id
_entity.type
_entity.pdbx_description
1 polymer ?
#
loop_
_entity_poly.entity_id
_entity_poly.type
_entity_poly.pdbx_seq_one_letter_code
_entity_poly.pdbx_strand_id
1 'polypeptide(L)'
;MSARPSFGRWALGELAAYPYFKAYFLASYMVAIGLGMAALLAPPTSIEVEIGPALTTAWGWLALVAGVVGAAAILPGYWWAEKLCCGLLLIGLGIYLSTVVYLQMTATGNRWAQMTLFGWGILTAIFRIALTWKHAYEPRTKLES
;
A
#
# COMPACT_ATOMS: atom_id res chain seq x y z
N MET A 1 -6.39 8.91 38.03
CA MET A 1 -5.62 8.98 36.77
C MET A 1 -5.43 7.56 36.27
N SER A 2 -6.14 7.14 35.21
CA SER A 2 -5.88 5.82 34.60
C SER A 2 -4.54 5.87 33.86
N ALA A 3 -3.71 4.84 34.04
CA ALA A 3 -2.44 4.73 33.36
C ALA A 3 -2.66 4.65 31.84
N ARG A 4 -1.96 5.48 31.06
CA ARG A 4 -2.01 5.39 29.60
C ARG A 4 -1.52 4.00 29.17
N PRO A 5 -2.28 3.26 28.35
CA PRO A 5 -1.82 1.97 27.85
C PRO A 5 -0.54 2.15 27.02
N SER A 6 0.40 1.22 27.13
CA SER A 6 1.58 1.16 26.26
C SER A 6 1.15 1.07 24.79
N PHE A 7 1.92 1.67 23.88
CA PHE A 7 1.60 1.69 22.43
C PHE A 7 1.21 0.31 21.88
N GLY A 8 1.95 -0.75 22.23
CA GLY A 8 1.64 -2.12 21.79
C GLY A 8 0.27 -2.62 22.24
N ARG A 9 -0.11 -2.37 23.50
CA ARG A 9 -1.44 -2.75 24.03
C ARG A 9 -2.56 -1.96 23.36
N TRP A 10 -2.33 -0.69 23.05
CA TRP A 10 -3.29 0.13 22.29
C TRP A 10 -3.44 -0.37 20.85
N ALA A 11 -2.34 -0.60 20.14
CA ALA A 11 -2.36 -1.09 18.76
C ALA A 11 -3.04 -2.47 18.64
N LEU A 12 -2.79 -3.37 19.59
CA LEU A 12 -3.49 -4.65 19.66
C LEU A 12 -5.00 -4.49 19.90
N GLY A 13 -5.40 -3.54 20.74
CA GLY A 13 -6.82 -3.22 20.95
C GLY A 13 -7.50 -2.69 19.69
N GLU A 14 -6.84 -1.81 18.95
CA GLU A 14 -7.35 -1.29 17.67
C GLU A 14 -7.50 -2.38 16.60
N LEU A 15 -6.53 -3.29 16.52
CA LEU A 15 -6.63 -4.45 15.64
C LEU A 15 -7.79 -5.35 16.08
N ALA A 16 -7.96 -5.63 17.37
CA ALA A 16 -9.00 -6.51 17.86
C ALA A 16 -10.44 -6.02 17.58
N ALA A 17 -10.66 -4.71 17.41
CA ALA A 17 -11.97 -4.15 17.09
C ALA A 17 -12.48 -4.54 15.68
N TYR A 18 -11.57 -4.57 14.69
CA TYR A 18 -11.86 -4.98 13.31
C TYR A 18 -10.71 -5.82 12.74
N PRO A 19 -10.49 -7.05 13.27
CA PRO A 19 -9.23 -7.76 13.15
C PRO A 19 -8.87 -8.09 11.72
N TYR A 20 -9.80 -8.65 10.96
CA TYR A 20 -9.50 -9.08 9.60
C TYR A 20 -9.29 -7.91 8.64
N PHE A 21 -10.05 -6.83 8.82
CA PHE A 21 -10.03 -5.69 7.91
C PHE A 21 -8.78 -4.81 8.11
N LYS A 22 -8.50 -4.38 9.35
CA LYS A 22 -7.31 -3.58 9.65
C LYS A 22 -6.03 -4.39 9.42
N ALA A 23 -6.02 -5.67 9.77
CA ALA A 23 -4.84 -6.52 9.53
C ALA A 23 -4.55 -6.71 8.03
N TYR A 24 -5.58 -6.90 7.20
CA TYR A 24 -5.39 -7.06 5.75
C TYR A 24 -4.74 -5.82 5.11
N PHE A 25 -5.23 -4.61 5.43
CA PHE A 25 -4.66 -3.38 4.88
C PHE A 25 -3.30 -3.07 5.48
N LEU A 26 -3.09 -3.32 6.78
CA LEU A 26 -1.76 -3.20 7.38
C LEU A 26 -0.76 -4.12 6.68
N ALA A 27 -1.11 -5.39 6.45
CA ALA A 27 -0.27 -6.33 5.70
C ALA A 27 0.00 -5.84 4.26
N SER A 28 -1.01 -5.31 3.59
CA SER A 28 -0.85 -4.72 2.25
C SER A 28 0.13 -3.55 2.24
N TYR A 29 0.10 -2.67 3.25
CA TYR A 29 1.07 -1.60 3.39
C TYR A 29 2.48 -2.11 3.71
N MET A 30 2.60 -3.16 4.54
CA MET A 30 3.90 -3.81 4.79
C MET A 30 4.50 -4.43 3.52
N VAL A 31 3.66 -5.02 2.66
CA VAL A 31 4.09 -5.50 1.33
C VAL A 31 4.55 -4.33 0.45
N ALA A 32 3.85 -3.20 0.47
CA ALA A 32 4.28 -2.00 -0.27
C ALA A 32 5.62 -1.43 0.23
N ILE A 33 5.86 -1.45 1.55
CA ILE A 33 7.17 -1.12 2.14
C ILE A 33 8.23 -2.07 1.59
N GLY A 34 7.98 -3.38 1.63
CA GLY A 34 8.89 -4.39 1.10
C GLY A 34 9.20 -4.17 -0.39
N LEU A 35 8.18 -3.87 -1.20
CA LEU A 35 8.32 -3.54 -2.62
C LEU A 35 9.20 -2.31 -2.83
N GLY A 36 8.94 -1.21 -2.11
CA GLY A 36 9.71 0.03 -2.22
C GLY A 36 11.17 -0.17 -1.78
N MET A 37 11.40 -0.90 -0.69
CA MET A 37 12.75 -1.26 -0.25
C MET A 37 13.48 -2.12 -1.29
N ALA A 38 12.83 -3.13 -1.84
CA ALA A 38 13.41 -3.98 -2.88
C ALA A 38 13.77 -3.16 -4.12
N ALA A 39 12.87 -2.27 -4.56
CA ALA A 39 13.09 -1.39 -5.70
C ALA A 39 14.28 -0.44 -5.52
N LEU A 40 14.50 0.08 -4.30
CA LEU A 40 15.57 1.03 -4.02
C LEU A 40 16.93 0.36 -3.77
N LEU A 41 16.93 -0.86 -3.22
CA LEU A 41 18.17 -1.59 -2.90
C LEU A 41 18.65 -2.49 -4.05
N ALA A 42 17.73 -3.06 -4.80
CA ALA A 42 17.99 -3.99 -5.89
C ALA A 42 16.91 -3.80 -6.98
N PRO A 43 16.98 -2.69 -7.75
CA PRO A 43 15.97 -2.38 -8.74
C PRO A 43 15.80 -3.53 -9.75
N PRO A 44 14.56 -3.91 -10.08
CA PRO A 44 14.33 -4.96 -11.07
C PRO A 44 14.80 -4.51 -12.44
N THR A 45 15.77 -5.22 -13.01
CA THR A 45 16.42 -4.87 -14.29
C THR A 45 15.43 -4.75 -15.44
N SER A 46 14.37 -5.57 -15.45
CA SER A 46 13.32 -5.51 -16.48
C SER A 46 12.52 -4.21 -16.46
N ILE A 47 12.49 -3.49 -15.33
CA ILE A 47 11.83 -2.18 -15.24
C ILE A 47 12.86 -1.09 -15.47
N GLU A 48 14.01 -1.19 -14.81
CA GLU A 48 15.07 -0.19 -14.89
C GLU A 48 15.56 0.05 -16.32
N VAL A 49 15.68 -1.00 -17.12
CA VAL A 49 16.07 -0.88 -18.54
C VAL A 49 15.00 -0.15 -19.37
N GLU A 50 13.72 -0.35 -19.06
CA GLU A 50 12.61 0.18 -19.86
C GLU A 50 12.25 1.63 -19.52
N ILE A 51 12.21 1.99 -18.23
CA ILE A 51 11.82 3.34 -17.79
C ILE A 51 13.00 4.17 -17.28
N GLY A 52 14.18 3.57 -17.17
CA GLY A 52 15.39 4.23 -16.69
C GLY A 52 15.54 4.25 -15.16
N PRO A 53 16.77 4.49 -14.67
CA PRO A 53 17.11 4.42 -13.25
C PRO A 53 16.42 5.50 -12.40
N ALA A 54 16.28 6.71 -12.92
CA ALA A 54 15.64 7.82 -12.20
C ALA A 54 14.16 7.55 -11.92
N LEU A 55 13.40 7.08 -12.92
CA LEU A 55 11.99 6.75 -12.76
C LEU A 55 11.80 5.49 -11.90
N THR A 56 12.70 4.51 -12.00
CA THR A 56 12.68 3.31 -11.14
C THR A 56 12.91 3.68 -9.68
N THR A 57 13.82 4.61 -9.41
CA THR A 57 14.07 5.15 -8.06
C THR A 57 12.83 5.90 -7.53
N ALA A 58 12.25 6.78 -8.35
CA ALA A 58 11.03 7.51 -7.99
C ALA A 58 9.86 6.55 -7.69
N TRP A 59 9.71 5.49 -8.48
CA TRP A 59 8.74 4.42 -8.26
C TRP A 59 8.96 3.70 -6.91
N GLY A 60 10.21 3.36 -6.59
CA GLY A 60 10.55 2.76 -5.29
C GLY A 60 10.16 3.66 -4.11
N TRP A 61 10.42 4.97 -4.21
CA TRP A 61 10.00 5.93 -3.19
C TRP A 61 8.49 6.09 -3.07
N LEU A 62 7.75 6.08 -4.19
CA LEU A 62 6.29 6.12 -4.16
C LEU A 62 5.71 4.96 -3.35
N ALA A 63 6.19 3.74 -3.61
CA ALA A 63 5.74 2.54 -2.88
C ALA A 63 6.16 2.60 -1.40
N LEU A 64 7.41 2.97 -1.11
CA LEU A 64 7.94 3.02 0.25
C LEU A 64 7.22 4.05 1.12
N VAL A 65 7.09 5.29 0.64
CA VAL A 65 6.44 6.36 1.39
C VAL A 65 4.96 6.05 1.61
N ALA A 66 4.26 5.61 0.57
CA ALA A 66 2.86 5.25 0.70
C ALA A 66 2.64 4.06 1.65
N GLY A 67 3.52 3.08 1.64
CA GLY A 67 3.51 1.95 2.58
C GLY A 67 3.73 2.39 4.03
N VAL A 68 4.78 3.19 4.29
CA VAL A 68 5.09 3.69 5.64
C VAL A 68 3.97 4.57 6.19
N VAL A 69 3.52 5.56 5.42
CA VAL A 69 2.48 6.49 5.86
C VAL A 69 1.12 5.77 5.97
N GLY A 70 0.79 4.86 5.06
CA GLY A 70 -0.42 4.05 5.12
C GLY A 70 -0.46 3.14 6.35
N ALA A 71 0.65 2.46 6.66
CA ALA A 71 0.79 1.63 7.86
C ALA A 71 0.68 2.45 9.16
N ALA A 72 1.17 3.69 9.17
CA ALA A 72 1.02 4.59 10.31
C ALA A 72 -0.42 5.16 10.43
N ALA A 73 -1.13 5.33 9.31
CA ALA A 73 -2.45 5.94 9.25
C ALA A 73 -3.61 4.96 9.53
N ILE A 74 -3.43 3.67 9.26
CA ILE A 74 -4.51 2.66 9.38
C ILE A 74 -4.99 2.45 10.82
N LEU A 75 -4.08 2.36 11.80
CA LEU A 75 -4.46 2.07 13.19
C LEU A 75 -5.22 3.24 13.85
N PRO A 76 -4.76 4.50 13.74
CA PRO A 76 -5.51 5.65 14.27
C PRO A 76 -6.81 5.95 13.51
N GLY A 77 -7.02 5.34 12.34
CA GLY A 77 -8.18 5.60 11.49
C GLY A 77 -8.09 6.90 10.68
N TYR A 78 -6.88 7.32 10.28
CA TYR A 78 -6.66 8.53 9.47
C TYR A 78 -6.92 8.27 7.98
N TRP A 79 -8.20 8.09 7.64
CA TRP A 79 -8.64 7.67 6.31
C TRP A 79 -8.34 8.67 5.19
N TRP A 80 -8.17 9.96 5.48
CA TRP A 80 -7.72 10.93 4.47
C TRP A 80 -6.27 10.65 4.03
N ALA A 81 -5.39 10.32 4.98
CA ALA A 81 -4.00 10.00 4.71
C ALA A 81 -3.89 8.67 3.97
N GLU A 82 -4.68 7.68 4.36
CA GLU A 82 -4.77 6.41 3.63
C GLU A 82 -5.23 6.59 2.19
N LYS A 83 -6.26 7.42 1.92
CA LYS A 83 -6.70 7.71 0.55
C LYS A 83 -5.57 8.28 -0.31
N LEU A 84 -4.79 9.22 0.24
CA LEU A 84 -3.61 9.77 -0.46
C LEU A 84 -2.55 8.69 -0.71
N CYS A 85 -2.26 7.85 0.29
CA CYS A 85 -1.31 6.74 0.14
C CYS A 85 -1.78 5.73 -0.91
N CYS A 86 -3.05 5.36 -0.91
CA CYS A 86 -3.64 4.51 -1.94
C CYS A 86 -3.53 5.17 -3.32
N GLY A 87 -3.74 6.48 -3.45
CA GLY A 87 -3.53 7.22 -4.69
C GLY A 87 -2.09 7.12 -5.20
N LEU A 88 -1.10 7.32 -4.32
CA LEU A 88 0.31 7.15 -4.65
C LEU A 88 0.64 5.71 -5.07
N LEU A 89 0.09 4.71 -4.36
CA LEU A 89 0.23 3.31 -4.73
C LEU A 89 -0.39 3.02 -6.10
N LEU A 90 -1.55 3.60 -6.42
CA LEU A 90 -2.18 3.40 -7.73
C LEU A 90 -1.31 3.94 -8.87
N ILE A 91 -0.66 5.09 -8.66
CA ILE A 91 0.31 5.63 -9.63
C ILE A 91 1.49 4.67 -9.78
N GLY A 92 2.12 4.26 -8.67
CA GLY A 92 3.29 3.37 -8.71
C GLY A 92 2.99 1.99 -9.29
N LEU A 93 1.89 1.36 -8.87
CA LEU A 93 1.44 0.06 -9.39
C LEU A 93 1.00 0.17 -10.85
N GLY A 94 0.39 1.29 -11.25
CA GLY A 94 -0.01 1.56 -12.63
C GLY A 94 1.18 1.66 -13.58
N ILE A 95 2.25 2.36 -13.17
CA ILE A 95 3.51 2.44 -13.92
C ILE A 95 4.08 1.03 -14.13
N TYR A 96 4.20 0.24 -13.06
CA TYR A 96 4.74 -1.11 -13.19
C TYR A 96 3.87 -2.01 -14.07
N LEU A 97 2.55 -2.00 -13.86
CA LEU A 97 1.63 -2.83 -14.64
C LEU A 97 1.66 -2.46 -16.12
N SER A 98 1.71 -1.17 -16.47
CA SER A 98 1.80 -0.75 -17.87
C SER A 98 3.12 -1.16 -18.52
N THR A 99 4.25 -1.04 -17.82
CA THR A 99 5.55 -1.55 -18.30
C THR A 99 5.51 -3.05 -18.52
N VAL A 100 4.93 -3.83 -17.59
CA VAL A 100 4.84 -5.29 -17.74
C VAL A 100 3.92 -5.69 -18.89
N VAL A 101 2.79 -5.00 -19.08
CA VAL A 101 1.90 -5.22 -20.23
C VAL A 101 2.64 -4.95 -21.54
N TYR A 102 3.38 -3.84 -21.62
CA TYR A 102 4.20 -3.52 -22.77
C TYR A 102 5.21 -4.64 -23.07
N LEU A 103 5.99 -5.05 -22.06
CA LEU A 103 6.98 -6.12 -22.20
C LEU A 103 6.36 -7.48 -22.54
N GLN A 104 5.13 -7.77 -22.09
CA GLN A 104 4.41 -9.00 -22.44
C GLN A 104 4.08 -9.04 -23.95
N MET A 105 3.94 -7.87 -24.58
CA MET A 105 3.63 -7.74 -26.01
C MET A 105 4.88 -7.65 -26.88
N THR A 106 5.98 -7.11 -26.36
CA THR A 106 7.18 -6.79 -27.15
C THR A 106 8.37 -7.73 -26.92
N ALA A 107 8.43 -8.41 -25.78
CA ALA A 107 9.56 -9.24 -25.38
C ALA A 107 9.14 -10.69 -25.11
N THR A 108 10.10 -11.61 -25.23
CA THR A 108 9.90 -12.99 -24.82
C THR A 108 9.77 -13.10 -23.29
N GLY A 109 9.10 -14.16 -22.82
CA GLY A 109 8.88 -14.42 -21.40
C GLY A 109 7.42 -14.28 -20.97
N ASN A 110 7.02 -15.10 -20.00
CA ASN A 110 5.68 -15.09 -19.42
C ASN A 110 5.64 -14.14 -18.21
N ARG A 111 4.79 -13.12 -18.29
CA ARG A 111 4.63 -12.09 -17.24
C ARG A 111 3.22 -12.06 -16.63
N TRP A 112 2.37 -13.05 -16.93
CA TRP A 112 1.00 -13.12 -16.39
C TRP A 112 0.96 -13.05 -14.87
N ALA A 113 1.86 -13.75 -14.18
CA ALA A 113 1.95 -13.72 -12.72
C ALA A 113 2.23 -12.31 -12.18
N GLN A 114 3.13 -11.56 -12.81
CA GLN A 114 3.42 -10.17 -12.42
C GLN A 114 2.18 -9.29 -12.65
N MET A 115 1.53 -9.42 -13.81
CA MET A 115 0.32 -8.66 -14.12
C MET A 115 -0.80 -8.94 -13.11
N THR A 116 -1.01 -10.20 -12.72
CA THR A 116 -2.02 -10.58 -11.73
C THR A 116 -1.72 -10.00 -10.34
N LEU A 117 -0.47 -10.08 -9.88
CA LEU A 117 -0.08 -9.57 -8.56
C LEU A 117 -0.21 -8.04 -8.47
N PHE A 118 0.25 -7.31 -9.50
CA PHE A 118 0.10 -5.85 -9.54
C PHE A 118 -1.36 -5.43 -9.74
N GLY A 119 -2.11 -6.17 -10.55
CA GLY A 119 -3.56 -6.00 -10.68
C GLY A 119 -4.29 -6.18 -9.35
N TRP A 120 -3.91 -7.20 -8.56
CA TRP A 120 -4.45 -7.40 -7.22
C TRP A 120 -4.14 -6.25 -6.26
N GLY A 121 -2.92 -5.71 -6.31
CA GLY A 121 -2.55 -4.51 -5.56
C GLY A 121 -3.41 -3.29 -5.92
N ILE A 122 -3.66 -3.08 -7.22
CA ILE A 122 -4.52 -1.99 -7.72
C ILE A 122 -5.95 -2.15 -7.20
N LEU A 123 -6.53 -3.35 -7.32
CA LEU A 123 -7.87 -3.64 -6.81
C LEU A 123 -7.96 -3.39 -5.30
N THR A 124 -6.94 -3.81 -4.55
CA THR A 124 -6.85 -3.58 -3.10
C THR A 124 -6.86 -2.08 -2.77
N ALA A 125 -6.08 -1.27 -3.47
CA ALA A 125 -6.02 0.18 -3.26
C ALA A 125 -7.33 0.89 -3.65
N ILE A 126 -7.94 0.52 -4.79
CA ILE A 126 -9.26 1.05 -5.21
C ILE A 126 -10.32 0.71 -4.17
N PHE A 127 -10.36 -0.54 -3.72
CA PHE A 127 -11.32 -0.98 -2.71
C PHE A 127 -11.15 -0.20 -1.41
N ARG A 128 -9.90 0.05 -0.97
CA ARG A 128 -9.63 0.87 0.21
C ARG A 128 -10.16 2.30 0.06
N ILE A 129 -9.93 2.93 -1.08
CA ILE A 129 -10.43 4.28 -1.36
C ILE A 129 -11.96 4.29 -1.35
N ALA A 130 -12.61 3.33 -2.01
CA ALA A 130 -14.07 3.24 -2.08
C ALA A 130 -14.71 3.10 -0.69
N LEU A 131 -14.15 2.22 0.15
CA LEU A 131 -14.64 1.99 1.52
C LEU A 131 -14.48 3.22 2.42
N THR A 132 -13.42 4.00 2.21
CA THR A 132 -13.09 5.18 3.02
C THR A 132 -13.54 6.49 2.38
N TRP A 133 -14.26 6.45 1.26
CA TRP A 133 -14.57 7.62 0.44
C TRP A 133 -15.40 8.66 1.19
N LYS A 134 -16.41 8.19 1.94
CA LYS A 134 -17.39 9.07 2.58
C LYS A 134 -16.87 9.83 3.79
N HIS A 135 -15.81 9.33 4.45
CA HIS A 135 -15.34 9.91 5.71
C HIS A 135 -13.84 10.20 5.66
N ALA A 136 -13.43 11.33 6.26
CA ALA A 136 -12.02 11.67 6.42
C ALA A 136 -11.34 10.85 7.53
N TYR A 137 -12.12 10.33 8.48
CA TYR A 137 -11.68 9.57 9.65
C TYR A 137 -12.59 8.38 9.87
N GLU A 138 -12.05 7.33 10.51
CA GLU A 138 -12.84 6.18 10.97
C GLU A 138 -13.93 6.63 11.95
N PRO A 139 -15.22 6.34 11.68
CA PRO A 139 -16.28 6.56 12.65
C PRO A 139 -16.02 5.70 13.89
N ARG A 140 -15.64 6.33 14.99
CA ARG A 140 -15.50 5.63 16.27
C ARG A 140 -16.89 5.24 16.74
N THR A 141 -17.22 3.96 16.67
CA THR A 141 -18.36 3.42 17.41
C THR A 141 -18.10 3.70 18.89
N LYS A 142 -19.07 4.31 19.56
CA LYS A 142 -19.01 4.55 21.02
C LYS A 142 -19.07 3.21 21.74
N LEU A 143 -17.99 2.45 21.72
CA LEU A 143 -17.83 1.30 22.60
C LEU A 143 -17.31 1.85 23.94
N GLU A 144 -18.32 2.28 24.72
CA GLU A 144 -18.35 2.51 26.17
C GLU A 144 -17.50 3.67 26.74
N SER A 145 -18.22 4.59 27.38
CA SER A 145 -17.75 5.62 28.31
C SER A 145 -17.21 5.01 29.59
#